data_AF-A0A6G0WDT4-F1
#
_entry.id   AF-A0A6G0WDT4-F1
#
_cell.length_a   1.000
_cell.length_b   1.000
_cell.length_c   1.000
_cell.angle_alpha   90.00
_cell.angle_beta   90.00
_cell.angle_gamma   90.00
#
_symmetry.space_group_name_H-M   'P 1'
#
loop_
_entity.id
_entity.type
_entity.pdbx_description
1 polymer ?
#
loop_
_entity_poly.entity_id
_entity_poly.type
_entity_poly.pdbx_seq_one_letter_code
_entity_poly.pdbx_strand_id
1 'polypeptide(L)'
;MGNRLSFLRRKRLKAAPPVVAVAEVPLVAPTPPPEKFDDSSFWVGLKAALKFKKGAAPTLEPLDRSLFHVRDPNKLSDEELKQVEKTSNALASLVDKPNETSPREVAMLHFTYALSRLALDDIHGACEAFKCTIQHDPTLGRAYTHLAHTLLLETQTDSTLEQIVGCLENALKYDDMEVRENTILMAEVYSMLGRHDMALQVYSRLENVDAEWENVFHMARCLWEVEEYEKSIELLLSLPGKLNAPPTPNQTLILADVNALIHPPMVATSCC
;
A
#
# COMPACT_ATOMS: atom_id res chain seq x y z
N MET A 1 -44.23 -20.70 37.65
CA MET A 1 -43.12 -21.50 37.11
C MET A 1 -41.84 -20.72 37.41
N GLY A 2 -41.20 -20.91 38.58
CA GLY A 2 -40.19 -21.94 38.79
C GLY A 2 -38.84 -21.45 38.21
N ASN A 3 -38.07 -20.61 38.95
CA ASN A 3 -36.89 -21.01 39.75
C ASN A 3 -35.66 -21.33 38.87
N ARG A 4 -34.42 -20.85 39.08
CA ARG A 4 -33.75 -20.34 40.29
C ARG A 4 -32.37 -19.78 39.90
N LEU A 5 -32.02 -18.63 40.46
CA LEU A 5 -30.65 -18.22 40.80
C LEU A 5 -30.11 -19.10 41.96
N SER A 6 -28.79 -19.00 42.22
CA SER A 6 -27.96 -19.65 43.27
C SER A 6 -27.39 -21.01 42.84
N PHE A 7 -26.08 -21.27 43.01
CA PHE A 7 -25.38 -21.30 44.30
C PHE A 7 -23.91 -20.86 44.25
N LEU A 8 -23.60 -19.89 45.10
CA LEU A 8 -22.34 -19.81 45.84
C LEU A 8 -22.19 -21.07 46.71
N ARG A 9 -21.03 -21.74 46.62
CA ARG A 9 -20.55 -22.60 47.71
C ARG A 9 -19.09 -22.28 48.02
N ARG A 10 -18.90 -21.39 49.00
CA ARG A 10 -17.67 -21.30 49.79
C ARG A 10 -17.47 -22.64 50.50
N LYS A 11 -16.30 -23.27 50.34
CA LYS A 11 -15.79 -24.25 51.29
C LYS A 11 -14.38 -23.85 51.72
N ARG A 12 -14.17 -24.00 53.02
CA ARG A 12 -13.07 -23.47 53.83
C ARG A 12 -11.70 -24.05 53.46
N LEU A 13 -10.71 -23.20 53.70
CA LEU A 13 -9.27 -23.42 53.85
C LEU A 13 -8.90 -24.78 54.45
N LYS A 14 -7.92 -25.43 53.84
CA LYS A 14 -7.07 -26.44 54.48
C LYS A 14 -5.61 -26.05 54.23
N ALA A 15 -4.85 -25.97 55.31
CA ALA A 15 -3.49 -25.45 55.37
C ALA A 15 -2.48 -26.25 54.50
N ALA A 16 -1.44 -25.54 54.07
CA ALA A 16 -0.33 -26.02 53.26
C ALA A 16 0.66 -26.92 54.03
N PRO A 17 1.46 -27.73 53.31
CA PRO A 17 2.85 -27.99 53.67
C PRO A 17 3.83 -27.32 52.67
N PRO A 18 5.11 -27.16 53.01
CA PRO A 18 5.97 -26.11 52.44
C PRO A 18 6.99 -26.61 51.40
N VAL A 19 7.58 -25.62 50.71
CA VAL A 19 8.89 -25.61 49.99
C VAL A 19 8.91 -26.32 48.62
N VAL A 20 9.15 -25.57 47.53
CA VAL A 20 10.48 -25.34 46.92
C VAL A 20 10.43 -24.03 46.13
N ALA A 21 11.36 -23.12 46.43
CA ALA A 21 11.59 -21.90 45.67
C ALA A 21 12.15 -22.28 44.29
N VAL A 22 11.38 -22.02 43.24
CA VAL A 22 11.89 -21.93 41.88
C VAL A 22 12.06 -20.45 41.59
N ALA A 23 13.30 -20.06 41.29
CA ALA A 23 13.66 -18.69 40.97
C ALA A 23 12.76 -18.16 39.85
N GLU A 24 12.03 -17.07 40.13
CA GLU A 24 11.38 -16.27 39.11
C GLU A 24 12.46 -15.66 38.23
N VAL A 25 12.53 -16.12 36.98
CA VAL A 25 13.17 -15.39 35.89
C VAL A 25 12.37 -14.08 35.74
N PRO A 26 13.00 -12.90 35.77
CA PRO A 26 12.26 -11.66 35.62
C PRO A 26 11.61 -11.64 34.23
N LEU A 27 10.27 -11.59 34.24
CA LEU A 27 9.46 -11.22 33.08
C LEU A 27 9.99 -9.90 32.55
N VAL A 28 10.62 -9.95 31.37
CA VAL A 28 10.93 -8.77 30.57
C VAL A 28 9.60 -8.02 30.42
N ALA A 29 9.54 -6.80 30.96
CA ALA A 29 8.37 -5.96 30.80
C ALA A 29 8.09 -5.81 29.29
N PRO A 30 6.83 -5.93 28.83
CA PRO A 30 6.50 -5.60 27.44
C PRO A 30 7.02 -4.20 27.16
N THR A 31 7.79 -4.07 26.08
CA THR A 31 8.29 -2.76 25.63
C THR A 31 7.10 -1.81 25.55
N PRO A 32 7.20 -0.58 26.12
CA PRO A 32 6.12 0.37 26.01
C PRO A 32 5.79 0.57 24.53
N PRO A 33 4.50 0.69 24.16
CA PRO A 33 4.13 0.91 22.77
C PRO A 33 4.89 2.14 22.27
N PRO A 34 5.68 2.01 21.19
CA PRO A 34 6.36 3.13 20.59
C PRO A 34 5.33 4.20 20.17
N GLU A 35 5.78 5.45 20.17
CA GLU A 35 4.96 6.61 19.85
C GLU A 35 4.19 6.36 18.55
N LYS A 36 2.85 6.46 18.58
CA LYS A 36 2.01 6.28 17.39
C LYS A 36 2.52 7.19 16.29
N PHE A 37 2.77 6.64 15.11
CA PHE A 37 3.12 7.43 13.94
C PHE A 37 2.01 8.45 13.71
N ASP A 38 2.31 9.73 13.91
CA ASP A 38 1.38 10.78 13.57
C ASP A 38 1.30 10.83 12.04
N ASP A 39 0.22 10.27 11.48
CA ASP A 39 -0.04 10.18 10.03
C ASP A 39 0.12 11.52 9.33
N SER A 40 -0.13 12.62 10.04
CA SER A 40 0.05 13.97 9.53
C SER A 40 1.52 14.34 9.36
N SER A 41 2.43 13.81 10.18
CA SER A 41 3.86 14.13 10.19
C SER A 41 4.69 13.22 9.29
N PHE A 42 4.30 11.96 9.10
CA PHE A 42 4.99 11.03 8.18
C PHE A 42 4.67 11.38 6.72
N TRP A 43 3.41 11.67 6.38
CA TRP A 43 3.06 12.10 5.01
C TRP A 43 3.46 13.54 4.72
N VAL A 44 3.47 14.45 5.72
CA VAL A 44 4.06 15.79 5.55
C VAL A 44 5.58 15.71 5.53
N GLY A 45 6.21 14.79 6.25
CA GLY A 45 7.66 14.52 6.21
C GLY A 45 8.11 13.90 4.89
N LEU A 46 7.33 12.99 4.31
CA LEU A 46 7.54 12.39 3.00
C LEU A 46 7.18 13.40 1.87
N LYS A 47 6.10 14.17 2.01
CA LYS A 47 5.77 15.29 1.10
C LYS A 47 6.72 16.48 1.26
N ALA A 48 7.39 16.68 2.40
CA ALA A 48 8.42 17.70 2.65
C ALA A 48 9.82 17.20 2.25
N ALA A 49 10.10 15.90 2.34
CA ALA A 49 11.23 15.26 1.68
C ALA A 49 11.11 15.39 0.15
N LEU A 50 9.86 15.36 -0.36
CA LEU A 50 9.51 15.62 -1.76
C LEU A 50 9.19 17.11 -2.07
N LYS A 51 9.18 18.01 -1.07
CA LYS A 51 9.12 19.47 -1.24
C LYS A 51 10.19 20.11 -0.37
N PHE A 52 11.36 20.29 -0.97
CA PHE A 52 12.44 21.13 -0.46
C PHE A 52 11.95 22.34 0.36
N LYS A 53 12.28 22.38 1.66
CA LYS A 53 12.72 23.62 2.30
C LYS A 53 13.56 23.37 3.56
N LYS A 54 14.79 23.87 3.43
CA LYS A 54 15.88 24.20 4.38
C LYS A 54 15.67 24.06 5.89
N GLY A 55 16.65 23.36 6.48
CA GLY A 55 17.35 23.72 7.73
C GLY A 55 17.25 22.64 8.81
N ALA A 56 18.29 22.19 9.50
CA ALA A 56 19.74 22.42 9.41
C ALA A 56 20.45 21.32 10.23
N ALA A 57 21.48 20.63 9.68
CA ALA A 57 22.67 20.04 10.32
C ALA A 57 23.42 19.13 9.30
N PRO A 58 24.66 18.66 9.55
CA PRO A 58 25.91 19.28 9.09
C PRO A 58 26.61 18.55 7.93
N THR A 59 27.32 19.33 7.12
CA THR A 59 28.47 19.02 6.24
C THR A 59 28.51 17.65 5.53
N LEU A 60 27.51 17.38 4.70
CA LEU A 60 27.74 16.69 3.43
C LEU A 60 27.58 17.76 2.35
N GLU A 61 28.49 17.81 1.37
CA GLU A 61 28.30 18.69 0.21
C GLU A 61 26.89 18.42 -0.34
N PRO A 62 25.99 19.43 -0.39
CA PRO A 62 24.63 19.20 -0.84
C PRO A 62 24.69 18.68 -2.27
N LEU A 63 24.24 17.45 -2.47
CA LEU A 63 24.06 16.85 -3.80
C LEU A 63 23.45 17.91 -4.70
N ASP A 64 24.18 18.27 -5.77
CA ASP A 64 23.72 19.28 -6.70
C ASP A 64 22.54 18.72 -7.50
N ARG A 65 21.34 18.95 -6.97
CA ARG A 65 20.07 18.50 -7.55
C ARG A 65 19.79 19.12 -8.92
N SER A 66 20.57 20.13 -9.35
CA SER A 66 20.52 20.66 -10.72
C SER A 66 21.17 19.75 -11.76
N LEU A 67 22.02 18.79 -11.33
CA LEU A 67 22.64 17.77 -12.19
C LEU A 67 21.76 16.55 -12.42
N PHE A 68 20.72 16.35 -11.59
CA PHE A 68 19.82 15.20 -11.68
C PHE A 68 18.62 15.53 -12.58
N HIS A 69 18.75 15.24 -13.86
CA HIS A 69 17.59 15.15 -14.74
C HIS A 69 16.94 13.78 -14.56
N VAL A 70 15.92 13.68 -13.69
CA VAL A 70 15.00 12.55 -13.72
C VAL A 70 14.18 12.68 -15.00
N ARG A 71 14.70 12.11 -16.10
CA ARG A 71 13.88 11.86 -17.29
C ARG A 71 12.99 10.70 -16.92
N ASP A 72 11.71 10.96 -16.77
CA ASP A 72 10.72 9.88 -16.72
C ASP A 72 10.82 9.12 -18.05
N PRO A 73 11.30 7.86 -18.04
CA PRO A 73 11.49 7.09 -19.27
C PRO A 73 10.18 6.82 -20.01
N ASN A 74 9.04 7.03 -19.35
CA ASN A 74 7.70 6.80 -19.90
C ASN A 74 7.02 8.10 -20.38
N LYS A 75 7.69 9.26 -20.25
CA LYS A 75 7.13 10.52 -20.72
C LYS A 75 7.21 10.62 -22.23
N LEU A 76 6.05 10.71 -22.88
CA LEU A 76 5.90 10.90 -24.32
C LEU A 76 6.52 12.23 -24.78
N SER A 77 7.09 12.22 -25.98
CA SER A 77 7.52 13.43 -26.70
C SER A 77 6.32 14.25 -27.19
N ASP A 78 6.55 15.52 -27.51
CA ASP A 78 5.49 16.41 -28.01
C ASP A 78 4.90 15.92 -29.34
N GLU A 79 5.71 15.30 -30.20
CA GLU A 79 5.25 14.65 -31.43
C GLU A 79 4.35 13.44 -31.15
N GLU A 80 4.71 12.60 -30.19
CA GLU A 80 3.91 11.45 -29.78
C GLU A 80 2.59 11.88 -29.15
N LEU A 81 2.61 12.91 -28.29
CA LEU A 81 1.39 13.48 -27.69
C LEU A 81 0.42 14.00 -28.76
N LYS A 82 0.91 14.71 -29.79
CA LYS A 82 0.07 15.14 -30.92
C LYS A 82 -0.52 13.97 -31.69
N GLN A 83 0.25 12.88 -31.83
CA GLN A 83 -0.25 11.68 -32.49
C GLN A 83 -1.32 10.99 -31.64
N VAL A 84 -1.14 10.90 -30.33
CA VAL A 84 -2.12 10.37 -29.37
C VAL A 84 -3.39 11.24 -29.34
N GLU A 85 -3.26 12.56 -29.41
CA GLU A 85 -4.40 13.47 -29.47
C GLU A 85 -5.22 13.24 -30.76
N LYS A 86 -4.54 13.09 -31.90
CA LYS A 86 -5.19 12.78 -33.17
C LYS A 86 -5.94 11.44 -33.13
N THR A 87 -5.33 10.40 -32.54
CA THR A 87 -5.99 9.09 -32.42
C THR A 87 -7.14 9.12 -31.42
N SER A 88 -6.97 9.79 -30.27
CA SER A 88 -8.01 9.99 -29.26
C SER A 88 -9.26 10.67 -29.84
N ASN A 89 -9.07 11.74 -30.62
CA ASN A 89 -10.18 12.43 -31.30
C ASN A 89 -10.90 11.56 -32.34
N ALA A 90 -10.15 10.73 -33.08
CA ALA A 90 -10.71 9.77 -34.01
C ALA A 90 -11.52 8.68 -33.29
N LEU A 91 -11.02 8.18 -32.16
CA LEU A 91 -11.69 7.19 -31.32
C LEU A 91 -12.96 7.75 -30.69
N ALA A 92 -12.94 8.99 -30.18
CA ALA A 92 -14.13 9.66 -29.66
C ALA A 92 -15.26 9.70 -30.71
N SER A 93 -14.93 10.06 -31.95
CA SER A 93 -15.87 10.11 -33.07
C SER A 93 -16.44 8.73 -33.47
N LEU A 94 -15.73 7.64 -33.14
CA LEU A 94 -16.18 6.27 -33.42
C LEU A 94 -17.05 5.71 -32.30
N VAL A 95 -16.75 6.10 -31.06
CA VAL A 95 -17.51 5.72 -29.86
C VAL A 95 -18.90 6.35 -29.88
N ASP A 96 -19.03 7.61 -30.32
CA ASP A 96 -20.32 8.32 -30.38
C ASP A 96 -21.27 7.79 -31.45
N LYS A 97 -20.78 6.96 -32.40
CA LYS A 97 -21.61 6.40 -33.46
C LYS A 97 -22.34 5.15 -32.97
N PRO A 98 -23.66 5.04 -33.17
CA PRO A 98 -24.36 3.78 -32.97
C PRO A 98 -23.86 2.78 -34.02
N ASN A 99 -22.93 1.91 -33.62
CA ASN A 99 -22.36 0.89 -34.49
C ASN A 99 -23.20 -0.40 -34.42
N GLU A 100 -23.38 -1.06 -35.57
CA GLU A 100 -23.93 -2.43 -35.69
C GLU A 100 -22.90 -3.51 -35.29
N THR A 101 -21.97 -3.18 -34.38
CA THR A 101 -20.88 -4.06 -33.94
C THR A 101 -21.26 -4.83 -32.69
N SER A 102 -20.56 -5.94 -32.45
CA SER A 102 -20.78 -6.73 -31.23
C SER A 102 -20.49 -5.91 -29.96
N PRO A 103 -21.16 -6.17 -28.83
CA PRO A 103 -20.90 -5.45 -27.57
C PRO A 103 -19.43 -5.49 -27.14
N ARG A 104 -18.75 -6.60 -27.43
CA ARG A 104 -17.32 -6.79 -27.15
C ARG A 104 -16.42 -5.86 -27.98
N GLU A 105 -16.73 -5.63 -29.25
CA GLU A 105 -15.97 -4.70 -30.09
C GLU A 105 -16.16 -3.26 -29.62
N VAL A 106 -17.38 -2.91 -29.22
CA VAL A 106 -17.67 -1.59 -28.61
C VAL A 106 -16.90 -1.42 -27.31
N ALA A 107 -16.85 -2.44 -26.45
CA ALA A 107 -16.07 -2.42 -25.22
C ALA A 107 -14.57 -2.21 -25.49
N MET A 108 -14.00 -2.91 -26.48
CA MET A 108 -12.59 -2.76 -26.87
C MET A 108 -12.28 -1.38 -27.46
N LEU A 109 -13.23 -0.78 -28.18
CA LEU A 109 -13.11 0.58 -28.68
C LEU A 109 -13.04 1.59 -27.52
N HIS A 110 -13.96 1.49 -26.56
CA HIS A 110 -13.92 2.29 -25.34
C HIS A 110 -12.65 2.05 -24.53
N PHE A 111 -12.16 0.81 -24.48
CA PHE A 111 -10.95 0.46 -23.74
C PHE A 111 -9.72 1.16 -24.35
N THR A 112 -9.60 1.13 -25.67
CA THR A 112 -8.51 1.81 -26.38
C THR A 112 -8.64 3.33 -26.27
N TYR A 113 -9.85 3.85 -26.30
CA TYR A 113 -10.12 5.27 -26.08
C TYR A 113 -9.70 5.71 -24.66
N ALA A 114 -10.04 4.92 -23.63
CA ALA A 114 -9.62 5.16 -22.25
C ALA A 114 -8.09 5.21 -22.11
N LEU A 115 -7.38 4.26 -22.71
CA LEU A 115 -5.92 4.25 -22.73
C LEU A 115 -5.33 5.50 -23.43
N SER A 116 -5.94 5.96 -24.52
CA SER A 116 -5.49 7.20 -25.18
C SER A 116 -5.71 8.44 -24.32
N ARG A 117 -6.80 8.49 -23.52
CA ARG A 117 -7.05 9.60 -22.58
C ARG A 117 -6.08 9.58 -21.41
N LEU A 118 -5.75 8.39 -20.88
CA LEU A 118 -4.68 8.24 -19.89
C LEU A 118 -3.34 8.77 -20.40
N ALA A 119 -2.97 8.43 -21.64
CA ALA A 119 -1.73 8.90 -22.26
C ALA A 119 -1.69 10.44 -22.43
N LEU A 120 -2.85 11.10 -22.44
CA LEU A 120 -2.99 12.56 -22.47
C LEU A 120 -3.14 13.19 -21.09
N ASP A 121 -2.93 12.42 -20.01
CA ASP A 121 -3.11 12.84 -18.61
C ASP A 121 -4.56 13.27 -18.26
N ASP A 122 -5.53 12.85 -19.08
CA ASP A 122 -6.95 13.08 -18.84
C ASP A 122 -7.54 11.94 -18.00
N ILE A 123 -7.19 11.95 -16.71
CA ILE A 123 -7.52 10.91 -15.74
C ILE A 123 -9.05 10.73 -15.59
N HIS A 124 -9.79 11.82 -15.41
CA HIS A 124 -11.25 11.78 -15.26
C HIS A 124 -11.91 11.20 -16.51
N GLY A 125 -11.46 11.64 -17.68
CA GLY A 125 -11.93 11.15 -18.95
C GLY A 125 -11.67 9.66 -19.20
N ALA A 126 -10.50 9.19 -18.79
CA ALA A 126 -10.15 7.77 -18.85
C ALA A 126 -11.03 6.92 -17.92
N CYS A 127 -11.27 7.37 -16.68
CA CYS A 127 -12.17 6.71 -15.74
C CYS A 127 -13.54 6.44 -16.36
N GLU A 128 -14.17 7.47 -16.95
CA GLU A 128 -15.49 7.33 -17.59
C GLU A 128 -15.45 6.38 -18.78
N ALA A 129 -14.40 6.44 -19.61
CA ALA A 129 -14.25 5.53 -20.74
C ALA A 129 -14.09 4.06 -20.31
N PHE A 130 -13.32 3.78 -19.25
CA PHE A 130 -13.22 2.41 -18.69
C PHE A 130 -14.54 1.92 -18.08
N LYS A 131 -15.31 2.80 -17.42
CA LYS A 131 -16.65 2.45 -16.95
C LYS A 131 -17.55 2.06 -18.13
N CYS A 132 -17.50 2.78 -19.25
CA CYS A 132 -18.23 2.41 -20.47
C CYS A 132 -17.75 1.08 -21.04
N THR A 133 -16.43 0.79 -21.04
CA THR A 133 -15.90 -0.53 -21.40
C THR A 133 -16.57 -1.65 -20.60
N ILE A 134 -16.63 -1.50 -19.28
CA ILE A 134 -17.21 -2.49 -18.36
C ILE A 134 -18.73 -2.62 -18.58
N GLN A 135 -19.43 -1.53 -18.90
CA GLN A 135 -20.86 -1.58 -19.23
C GLN A 135 -21.15 -2.42 -20.48
N HIS A 136 -20.27 -2.34 -21.49
CA HIS A 136 -20.43 -3.09 -22.74
C HIS A 136 -19.92 -4.54 -22.66
N ASP A 137 -18.83 -4.77 -21.92
CA ASP A 137 -18.30 -6.10 -21.61
C ASP A 137 -17.90 -6.21 -20.14
N PRO A 138 -18.83 -6.67 -19.26
CA PRO A 138 -18.55 -6.84 -17.84
C PRO A 138 -17.53 -7.93 -17.52
N THR A 139 -17.14 -8.75 -18.50
CA THR A 139 -16.19 -9.85 -18.34
C THR A 139 -14.77 -9.49 -18.75
N LEU A 140 -14.54 -8.24 -19.20
CA LEU A 140 -13.22 -7.78 -19.56
C LEU A 140 -12.42 -7.39 -18.30
N GLY A 141 -11.75 -8.38 -17.68
CA GLY A 141 -11.01 -8.20 -16.42
C GLY A 141 -9.96 -7.07 -16.47
N ARG A 142 -9.22 -6.92 -17.58
CA ARG A 142 -8.25 -5.83 -17.79
C ARG A 142 -8.85 -4.43 -17.61
N ALA A 143 -10.10 -4.23 -18.01
CA ALA A 143 -10.76 -2.94 -17.86
C ALA A 143 -10.92 -2.57 -16.37
N TYR A 144 -11.17 -3.55 -15.50
CA TYR A 144 -11.20 -3.32 -14.06
C TYR A 144 -9.82 -3.03 -13.49
N THR A 145 -8.75 -3.72 -13.92
CA THR A 145 -7.38 -3.39 -13.49
C THR A 145 -7.04 -1.94 -13.83
N HIS A 146 -7.23 -1.53 -15.08
CA HIS A 146 -6.92 -0.18 -15.51
C HIS A 146 -7.81 0.88 -14.84
N LEU A 147 -9.10 0.58 -14.61
CA LEU A 147 -9.98 1.46 -13.86
C LEU A 147 -9.50 1.63 -12.41
N ALA A 148 -9.09 0.54 -11.73
CA ALA A 148 -8.54 0.58 -10.39
C ALA A 148 -7.30 1.48 -10.30
N HIS A 149 -6.35 1.33 -11.21
CA HIS A 149 -5.17 2.19 -11.30
C HIS A 149 -5.54 3.65 -11.59
N THR A 150 -6.49 3.89 -12.50
CA THR A 150 -6.89 5.27 -12.87
C THR A 150 -7.59 5.97 -11.70
N LEU A 151 -8.46 5.28 -10.97
CA LEU A 151 -9.14 5.82 -9.80
C LEU A 151 -8.16 6.22 -8.68
N LEU A 152 -7.07 5.46 -8.51
CA LEU A 152 -6.00 5.81 -7.55
C LEU A 152 -5.28 7.13 -7.89
N LEU A 153 -5.23 7.49 -9.17
CA LEU A 153 -4.66 8.76 -9.64
C LEU A 153 -5.63 9.93 -9.46
N GLU A 154 -6.94 9.69 -9.57
CA GLU A 154 -7.97 10.75 -9.53
C GLU A 154 -8.20 11.28 -8.11
N THR A 155 -8.64 10.41 -7.19
CA THR A 155 -8.98 10.79 -5.80
C THR A 155 -8.82 9.61 -4.86
N GLN A 156 -8.30 9.86 -3.65
CA GLN A 156 -8.13 8.84 -2.61
C GLN A 156 -9.07 9.13 -1.44
N THR A 157 -10.37 9.06 -1.71
CA THR A 157 -11.38 9.04 -0.64
C THR A 157 -11.70 7.59 -0.28
N ASP A 158 -12.14 7.32 0.95
CA ASP A 158 -12.52 5.97 1.37
C ASP A 158 -13.55 5.34 0.41
N SER A 159 -14.49 6.13 -0.11
CA SER A 159 -15.47 5.67 -1.10
C SER A 159 -14.81 5.26 -2.42
N THR A 160 -13.80 6.00 -2.88
CA THR A 160 -13.05 5.65 -4.10
C THR A 160 -12.20 4.40 -3.87
N LEU A 161 -11.57 4.29 -2.70
CA LEU A 161 -10.75 3.12 -2.35
C LEU A 161 -11.60 1.84 -2.27
N GLU A 162 -12.81 1.90 -1.73
CA GLU A 162 -13.74 0.76 -1.75
C GLU A 162 -14.17 0.39 -3.17
N GLN A 163 -14.40 1.38 -4.04
CA GLN A 163 -14.67 1.14 -5.45
C GLN A 163 -13.48 0.45 -6.14
N ILE A 164 -12.25 0.83 -5.80
CA ILE A 164 -11.03 0.22 -6.32
C ILE A 164 -10.94 -1.24 -5.89
N VAL A 165 -11.21 -1.56 -4.62
CA VAL A 165 -11.27 -2.96 -4.14
C VAL A 165 -12.28 -3.77 -4.98
N GLY A 166 -13.49 -3.25 -5.18
CA GLY A 166 -14.50 -3.91 -6.01
C GLY A 166 -14.06 -4.10 -7.47
N CYS A 167 -13.27 -3.16 -8.02
CA CYS A 167 -12.68 -3.35 -9.35
C CYS A 167 -11.65 -4.48 -9.34
N LEU A 168 -10.74 -4.52 -8.36
CA LEU A 168 -9.72 -5.55 -8.26
C LEU A 168 -10.30 -6.95 -8.04
N GLU A 169 -11.35 -7.08 -7.24
CA GLU A 169 -12.08 -8.35 -7.09
C GLU A 169 -12.67 -8.84 -8.42
N ASN A 170 -13.23 -7.94 -9.22
CA ASN A 170 -13.74 -8.29 -10.55
C ASN A 170 -12.61 -8.59 -11.55
N ALA A 171 -11.48 -7.87 -11.47
CA ALA A 171 -10.30 -8.15 -12.27
C ALA A 171 -9.80 -9.58 -12.02
N LEU A 172 -9.59 -9.95 -10.76
CA LEU A 172 -9.16 -11.28 -10.34
C LEU A 172 -10.17 -12.40 -10.68
N LYS A 173 -11.44 -12.06 -10.84
CA LYS A 173 -12.49 -13.01 -11.23
C LYS A 173 -12.47 -13.33 -12.72
N TYR A 174 -12.15 -12.35 -13.57
CA TYR A 174 -12.30 -12.47 -15.02
C TYR A 174 -10.98 -12.50 -15.80
N ASP A 175 -9.86 -12.17 -15.17
CA ASP A 175 -8.53 -12.17 -15.78
C ASP A 175 -7.50 -12.81 -14.86
N ASP A 176 -6.73 -13.74 -15.42
CA ASP A 176 -5.68 -14.50 -14.74
C ASP A 176 -4.26 -13.96 -15.02
N MET A 177 -4.14 -12.91 -15.85
CA MET A 177 -2.84 -12.40 -16.31
C MET A 177 -2.08 -11.59 -15.26
N GLU A 178 -2.77 -10.75 -14.48
CA GLU A 178 -2.17 -9.80 -13.52
C GLU A 178 -2.59 -10.12 -12.08
N VAL A 179 -2.79 -11.41 -11.77
CA VAL A 179 -3.31 -11.86 -10.48
C VAL A 179 -2.41 -11.42 -9.33
N ARG A 180 -1.10 -11.52 -9.49
CA ARG A 180 -0.13 -11.14 -8.46
C ARG A 180 -0.21 -9.63 -8.18
N GLU A 181 -0.06 -8.83 -9.23
CA GLU A 181 -0.03 -7.37 -9.17
C GLU A 181 -1.34 -6.81 -8.64
N ASN A 182 -2.48 -7.31 -9.12
CA ASN A 182 -3.80 -6.92 -8.62
C ASN A 182 -4.02 -7.30 -7.14
N THR A 183 -3.47 -8.44 -6.71
CA THR A 183 -3.56 -8.86 -5.31
C THR A 183 -2.68 -7.99 -4.40
N ILE A 184 -1.47 -7.62 -4.85
CA ILE A 184 -0.60 -6.66 -4.13
C ILE A 184 -1.31 -5.31 -4.00
N LEU A 185 -1.82 -4.78 -5.12
CA LEU A 185 -2.54 -3.50 -5.13
C LEU A 185 -3.76 -3.53 -4.21
N MET A 186 -4.50 -4.64 -4.18
CA MET A 186 -5.65 -4.79 -3.27
C MET A 186 -5.21 -4.75 -1.80
N ALA A 187 -4.08 -5.37 -1.43
CA ALA A 187 -3.55 -5.28 -0.08
C ALA A 187 -3.15 -3.85 0.29
N GLU A 188 -2.51 -3.11 -0.63
CA GLU A 188 -2.16 -1.70 -0.45
C GLU A 188 -3.39 -0.82 -0.27
N VAL A 189 -4.44 -1.05 -1.05
CA VAL A 189 -5.71 -0.32 -0.93
C VAL A 189 -6.40 -0.60 0.40
N TYR A 190 -6.40 -1.85 0.88
CA TYR A 190 -6.87 -2.16 2.24
C TYR A 190 -6.04 -1.47 3.32
N SER A 191 -4.71 -1.38 3.13
CA SER A 191 -3.82 -0.61 4.03
C SER A 191 -4.20 0.87 4.06
N MET A 192 -4.48 1.49 2.91
CA MET A 192 -4.92 2.89 2.79
C MET A 192 -6.30 3.14 3.44
N LEU A 193 -7.19 2.13 3.44
CA LEU A 193 -8.48 2.16 4.14
C LEU A 193 -8.36 1.97 5.67
N GLY A 194 -7.14 1.84 6.21
CA GLY A 194 -6.91 1.51 7.62
C GLY A 194 -7.27 0.07 8.00
N ARG A 195 -7.58 -0.78 7.00
CA ARG A 195 -7.97 -2.19 7.19
C ARG A 195 -6.73 -3.08 7.14
N HIS A 196 -5.81 -2.86 8.06
CA HIS A 196 -4.50 -3.51 8.09
C HIS A 196 -4.58 -5.05 8.24
N ASP A 197 -5.55 -5.56 9.01
CA ASP A 197 -5.82 -7.00 9.10
C ASP A 197 -6.17 -7.61 7.75
N MET A 198 -7.01 -6.93 6.97
CA MET A 198 -7.42 -7.39 5.63
C MET A 198 -6.25 -7.32 4.66
N ALA A 199 -5.43 -6.27 4.72
CA ALA A 199 -4.22 -6.17 3.92
C ALA A 199 -3.28 -7.36 4.15
N LEU A 200 -3.03 -7.73 5.41
CA LEU A 200 -2.20 -8.90 5.76
C LEU A 200 -2.81 -10.21 5.29
N GLN A 201 -4.14 -10.37 5.38
CA GLN A 201 -4.83 -11.53 4.81
C GLN A 201 -4.65 -11.61 3.29
N VAL A 202 -4.70 -10.49 2.58
CA VAL A 202 -4.48 -10.45 1.13
C VAL A 202 -3.04 -10.80 0.79
N TYR A 203 -2.04 -10.23 1.49
CA TYR A 203 -0.64 -10.59 1.31
C TYR A 203 -0.38 -12.09 1.55
N SER A 204 -1.07 -12.71 2.51
CA SER A 204 -0.92 -14.16 2.79
C SER A 204 -1.34 -15.09 1.64
N ARG A 205 -2.08 -14.57 0.65
CA ARG A 205 -2.48 -15.32 -0.56
C ARG A 205 -1.39 -15.37 -1.62
N LEU A 206 -0.36 -14.55 -1.50
CA LEU A 206 0.73 -14.43 -2.47
C LEU A 206 1.88 -15.36 -2.13
N GLU A 207 2.32 -16.14 -3.12
CA GLU A 207 3.55 -16.93 -3.01
C GLU A 207 4.78 -16.01 -3.10
N ASN A 208 5.80 -16.27 -2.28
CA ASN A 208 7.06 -15.49 -2.26
C ASN A 208 6.84 -13.98 -2.14
N VAL A 209 5.82 -13.57 -1.38
CA VAL A 209 5.54 -12.14 -1.11
C VAL A 209 6.71 -11.46 -0.42
N ASP A 210 7.46 -12.21 0.37
CA ASP A 210 8.62 -11.75 1.13
C ASP A 210 9.90 -11.64 0.29
N ALA A 211 9.88 -12.04 -0.99
CA ALA A 211 11.04 -11.89 -1.87
C ALA A 211 11.28 -10.43 -2.30
N GLU A 212 10.22 -9.63 -2.31
CA GLU A 212 10.24 -8.24 -2.74
C GLU A 212 10.34 -7.32 -1.51
N TRP A 213 11.26 -6.37 -1.57
CA TRP A 213 11.56 -5.47 -0.46
C TRP A 213 10.34 -4.61 -0.08
N GLU A 214 9.60 -4.13 -1.08
CA GLU A 214 8.43 -3.27 -0.95
C GLU A 214 7.30 -3.98 -0.21
N ASN A 215 7.02 -5.25 -0.58
CA ASN A 215 5.99 -6.05 0.07
C ASN A 215 6.32 -6.32 1.54
N VAL A 216 7.57 -6.68 1.85
CA VAL A 216 8.03 -6.88 3.24
C VAL A 216 7.84 -5.60 4.06
N PHE A 217 8.18 -4.44 3.48
CA PHE A 217 8.01 -3.15 4.14
C PHE A 217 6.52 -2.83 4.38
N HIS A 218 5.65 -3.05 3.40
CA HIS A 218 4.21 -2.81 3.54
C HIS A 218 3.53 -3.77 4.54
N MET A 219 3.93 -5.04 4.56
CA MET A 219 3.47 -6.01 5.56
C MET A 219 3.92 -5.63 6.96
N ALA A 220 5.17 -5.21 7.14
CA ALA A 220 5.67 -4.74 8.44
C ALA A 220 4.84 -3.56 8.95
N ARG A 221 4.55 -2.57 8.09
CA ARG A 221 3.67 -1.45 8.45
C ARG A 221 2.29 -1.91 8.89
N CYS A 222 1.67 -2.85 8.17
CA CYS A 222 0.36 -3.36 8.56
C CYS A 222 0.42 -4.10 9.91
N LEU A 223 1.48 -4.87 10.18
CA LEU A 223 1.70 -5.54 11.48
C LEU A 223 1.87 -4.55 12.63
N TRP A 224 2.56 -3.43 12.37
CA TRP A 224 2.71 -2.36 13.34
C TRP A 224 1.38 -1.75 13.76
N GLU A 225 0.51 -1.46 12.79
CA GLU A 225 -0.81 -0.85 13.04
C GLU A 225 -1.78 -1.79 13.78
N VAL A 226 -1.63 -3.11 13.62
CA VAL A 226 -2.41 -4.11 14.37
C VAL A 226 -1.76 -4.50 15.70
N GLU A 227 -0.73 -3.75 16.12
CA GLU A 227 -0.01 -3.93 17.38
C GLU A 227 0.77 -5.25 17.49
N GLU A 228 1.05 -5.91 16.36
CA GLU A 228 1.91 -7.09 16.24
C GLU A 228 3.38 -6.67 16.06
N TYR A 229 3.87 -5.91 17.03
CA TYR A 229 5.15 -5.19 16.95
C TYR A 229 6.35 -6.12 16.79
N GLU A 230 6.37 -7.27 17.46
CA GLU A 230 7.48 -8.23 17.36
C GLU A 230 7.63 -8.72 15.92
N LYS A 231 6.54 -9.14 15.28
CA LYS A 231 6.55 -9.60 13.89
C LYS A 231 6.89 -8.47 12.92
N SER A 232 6.39 -7.26 13.19
CA SER A 232 6.76 -6.08 12.41
C SER A 232 8.27 -5.84 12.46
N ILE A 233 8.86 -5.83 13.66
CA ILE A 233 10.30 -5.58 13.85
C ILE A 233 11.13 -6.68 13.17
N GLU A 234 10.72 -7.94 13.26
CA GLU A 234 11.38 -9.05 12.56
C GLU A 234 11.41 -8.81 11.03
N LEU A 235 10.30 -8.40 10.43
CA LEU A 235 10.25 -8.07 9.01
C LEU A 235 11.13 -6.86 8.67
N LEU A 236 11.08 -5.80 9.48
CA LEU A 236 11.91 -4.59 9.27
C LEU A 236 13.41 -4.92 9.33
N LEU A 237 13.83 -5.79 10.25
CA LEU A 237 15.22 -6.26 10.34
C LEU A 237 15.66 -7.11 9.14
N SER A 238 14.71 -7.74 8.46
CA SER A 238 15.01 -8.54 7.26
C SER A 238 15.22 -7.68 6.00
N LEU A 239 14.75 -6.42 5.98
CA LEU A 239 14.76 -5.54 4.81
C LEU A 239 16.14 -5.38 4.14
N PRO A 240 17.27 -5.18 4.87
CA PRO A 240 18.58 -5.07 4.24
C PRO A 240 18.95 -6.30 3.39
N GLY A 241 18.51 -7.50 3.82
CA GLY A 241 18.76 -8.76 3.13
C GLY A 241 17.90 -8.98 1.87
N LYS A 242 16.89 -8.14 1.65
CA LYS A 242 15.98 -8.21 0.48
C LYS A 242 16.41 -7.27 -0.66
N LEU A 243 17.48 -6.51 -0.48
CA LEU A 243 18.00 -5.61 -1.50
C LEU A 243 18.79 -6.39 -2.56
N ASN A 244 18.32 -6.35 -3.80
CA ASN A 244 19.00 -6.97 -4.96
C ASN A 244 20.04 -6.04 -5.62
N ALA A 245 20.10 -4.77 -5.21
CA ALA A 245 20.95 -3.73 -5.74
C ALA A 245 21.32 -2.73 -4.62
N PRO A 246 22.25 -1.78 -4.84
CA PRO A 246 22.46 -0.68 -3.89
C PRO A 246 21.12 0.02 -3.58
N PRO A 247 20.83 0.32 -2.31
CA PRO A 247 19.55 0.89 -1.93
C PRO A 247 19.34 2.23 -2.62
N THR A 248 18.11 2.44 -3.10
CA THR A 248 17.69 3.76 -3.56
C THR A 248 17.73 4.76 -2.39
N PRO A 249 17.75 6.09 -2.65
CA PRO A 249 17.72 7.08 -1.58
C PRO A 249 16.54 6.89 -0.61
N ASN A 250 15.37 6.49 -1.12
CA ASN A 250 14.18 6.22 -0.29
C ASN A 250 14.37 5.00 0.61
N GLN A 251 14.89 3.90 0.05
CA GLN A 251 15.21 2.69 0.83
C GLN A 251 16.26 2.99 1.90
N THR A 252 17.24 3.84 1.60
CA THR A 252 18.28 4.25 2.57
C THR A 252 17.69 5.01 3.76
N LEU A 253 16.76 5.94 3.50
CA LEU A 253 16.05 6.67 4.57
C LEU A 253 15.25 5.72 5.46
N ILE A 254 14.48 4.82 4.83
CA ILE A 254 13.65 3.84 5.56
C ILE A 254 14.53 2.94 6.44
N LEU A 255 15.65 2.45 5.92
CA LEU A 255 16.59 1.64 6.71
C LEU A 255 17.23 2.43 7.87
N ALA A 256 17.47 3.73 7.70
CA ALA A 256 17.96 4.58 8.78
C ALA A 256 16.91 4.74 9.90
N ASP A 257 15.64 4.95 9.53
CA ASP A 257 14.53 5.07 10.49
C ASP A 257 14.30 3.76 11.25
N VAL A 258 14.33 2.62 10.54
CA VAL A 258 14.25 1.28 11.14
C VAL A 258 15.38 1.07 12.15
N ASN A 259 16.62 1.44 11.81
CA ASN A 259 17.74 1.33 12.73
C ASN A 259 17.56 2.23 13.97
N ALA A 260 17.05 3.44 13.81
CA ALA A 260 16.80 4.36 14.93
C ALA A 260 15.70 3.85 15.86
N LEU A 261 14.65 3.22 15.32
CA LEU A 261 13.55 2.62 16.06
C LEU A 261 14.02 1.46 16.95
N ILE A 262 14.91 0.61 16.42
CA ILE A 262 15.33 -0.64 17.05
C ILE A 262 16.53 -0.42 17.98
N HIS A 263 17.42 0.51 17.62
CA HIS A 263 18.58 0.91 18.40
C HIS A 263 18.45 2.39 18.76
N PRO A 264 17.55 2.74 19.71
CA PRO A 264 17.47 4.10 20.19
C PRO A 264 18.87 4.52 20.66
N PRO A 265 19.32 5.75 20.35
CA PRO A 265 20.63 6.20 20.76
C PRO A 265 20.73 6.00 22.26
N MET A 266 21.74 5.24 22.71
CA MET A 266 22.01 5.12 24.13
C MET A 266 22.07 6.55 24.67
N VAL A 267 21.11 6.89 25.54
CA VAL A 267 21.16 8.13 26.29
C VAL A 267 22.55 8.15 26.88
N ALA A 268 23.38 9.10 26.42
CA ALA A 268 24.70 9.29 26.98
C ALA A 268 24.45 9.49 28.47
N THR A 269 24.71 8.44 29.27
CA THR A 269 24.72 8.55 30.71
C THR A 269 25.73 9.64 30.97
N SER A 270 25.22 10.81 31.35
CA SER A 270 26.04 11.91 31.81
C SER A 270 26.84 11.36 32.99
N CYS A 271 28.10 11.02 32.73
CA CYS A 271 29.06 10.78 33.79
C CYS A 271 29.20 12.10 34.55
N CYS A 272 28.47 12.20 35.66
CA CYS A 272 28.82 13.07 36.78
C CYS A 272 29.76 12.31 37.71
#